data_AF-A0A924S4R1-F1
#
_entry.id   AF-A0A924S4R1-F1
#
_cell.length_a   1.000
_cell.length_b   1.000
_cell.length_c   1.000
_cell.angle_alpha   90.00
_cell.angle_beta   90.00
_cell.angle_gamma   90.00
#
_symmetry.space_group_name_H-M   'P 1'
#
loop_
_entity.id
_entity.type
_entity.pdbx_description
1 polymer ?
#
loop_
_entity_poly.entity_id
_entity_poly.type
_entity_poly.pdbx_seq_one_letter_code
_entity_poly.pdbx_strand_id
1 'polypeptide(L)'
;MQITSEQAQALQQPVIDGFPGRAGRFLEAEYPALARQVGPQAMAAFVAHGQQRAVLHGFRSEREIVHYLLVMLYLGPRFDEDPALSTLQPFLDPTSTMSPQWRLHVLFGAARRRPDPGAPRAD
;
A
#
# COMPACT_ATOMS: atom_id res chain seq x y z
N MET A 1 -31.93 21.10 -2.24
CA MET A 1 -31.59 19.71 -1.90
C MET A 1 -31.05 19.69 -0.48
N GLN A 2 -31.56 18.80 0.37
CA GLN A 2 -30.96 18.50 1.68
C GLN A 2 -30.58 17.02 1.65
N ILE A 3 -29.30 16.72 1.83
CA ILE A 3 -28.82 15.35 2.07
C ILE A 3 -28.89 15.17 3.58
N THR A 4 -29.71 14.23 4.05
CA THR A 4 -29.79 13.91 5.48
C THR A 4 -28.56 13.11 5.91
N SER A 5 -28.17 13.23 7.18
CA SER A 5 -26.97 12.60 7.74
C SER A 5 -26.97 11.07 7.59
N GLU A 6 -28.14 10.43 7.62
CA GLU A 6 -28.31 8.99 7.35
C GLU A 6 -27.85 8.59 5.93
N GLN A 7 -28.10 9.43 4.92
CA GLN A 7 -27.64 9.17 3.55
C GLN A 7 -26.11 9.28 3.45
N ALA A 8 -25.49 10.20 4.18
CA ALA A 8 -24.03 10.28 4.27
C ALA A 8 -23.43 9.05 4.97
N GLN A 9 -24.14 8.48 5.95
CA GLN A 9 -23.70 7.30 6.70
C GLN A 9 -23.84 6.00 5.88
N ALA A 10 -24.91 5.86 5.10
CA ALA A 10 -25.08 4.76 4.14
C ALA A 10 -24.01 4.76 3.03
N LEU A 11 -23.49 5.93 2.65
CA LEU A 11 -22.37 6.06 1.71
C LEU A 11 -21.00 5.65 2.30
N GLN A 12 -20.85 5.63 3.63
CA GLN A 12 -19.60 5.22 4.29
C GLN A 12 -19.47 3.69 4.41
N GLN A 13 -20.57 2.96 4.59
CA GLN A 13 -20.56 1.50 4.72
C GLN A 13 -19.89 0.75 3.55
N PRO A 14 -20.16 1.03 2.25
CA PRO A 14 -19.49 0.34 1.16
C PRO A 14 -17.98 0.67 1.03
N VAL A 15 -17.48 1.71 1.70
CA VAL A 15 -16.03 2.01 1.77
C VAL A 15 -15.29 0.97 2.63
N ILE A 16 -15.97 0.40 3.63
CA ILE A 16 -15.39 -0.56 4.59
C ILE A 16 -15.22 -1.96 3.99
N ASP A 17 -16.02 -2.33 2.99
CA ASP A 17 -15.88 -3.61 2.27
C ASP A 17 -15.34 -3.49 0.83
N GLY A 18 -15.07 -2.26 0.37
CA GLY A 18 -14.28 -2.02 -0.84
C GLY A 18 -12.83 -2.51 -0.71
N PHE A 19 -12.06 -2.44 -1.81
CA PHE A 19 -10.65 -2.84 -1.82
C PHE A 19 -9.82 -2.26 -0.64
N PRO A 20 -9.92 -0.96 -0.29
CA PRO A 20 -9.14 -0.40 0.81
C PRO A 20 -9.42 -1.07 2.16
N GLY A 21 -10.68 -1.39 2.46
CA GLY A 21 -11.03 -2.10 3.69
C GLY A 21 -10.51 -3.54 3.71
N ARG A 22 -10.55 -4.24 2.57
CA ARG A 22 -9.97 -5.60 2.46
C ARG A 22 -8.45 -5.59 2.58
N ALA A 23 -7.76 -4.63 1.95
CA ALA A 23 -6.32 -4.47 2.05
C ALA A 23 -5.88 -4.04 3.47
N GLY A 24 -6.66 -3.18 4.14
CA GLY A 24 -6.45 -2.84 5.55
C GLY A 24 -6.53 -4.08 6.45
N ARG A 25 -7.64 -4.84 6.38
CA ARG A 25 -7.82 -6.08 7.16
C ARG A 25 -6.73 -7.13 6.89
N PHE A 26 -6.20 -7.20 5.66
CA PHE A 26 -5.05 -8.04 5.32
C PHE A 26 -3.76 -7.58 6.01
N LEU A 27 -3.42 -6.28 5.93
CA LEU A 27 -2.22 -5.74 6.60
C LEU A 27 -2.31 -5.79 8.13
N GLU A 28 -3.51 -5.69 8.69
CA GLU A 28 -3.77 -5.87 10.12
C GLU A 28 -3.54 -7.32 10.59
N ALA A 29 -3.85 -8.31 9.75
CA ALA A 29 -3.64 -9.73 10.04
C ALA A 29 -2.15 -10.16 9.88
N GLU A 30 -1.48 -9.68 8.83
CA GLU A 30 -0.07 -10.03 8.55
C GLU A 30 0.92 -9.24 9.43
N TYR A 31 0.61 -7.98 9.76
CA TYR A 31 1.48 -7.09 10.55
C TYR A 31 0.80 -6.58 11.85
N PRO A 32 0.34 -7.46 12.76
CA PRO A 32 -0.44 -7.08 13.93
C PRO A 32 0.34 -6.29 14.99
N ALA A 33 1.67 -6.24 14.92
CA ALA A 33 2.48 -5.32 15.72
C ALA A 33 2.38 -3.88 15.17
N LEU A 34 2.69 -3.70 13.89
CA LEU A 34 2.61 -2.41 13.19
C LEU A 34 1.18 -1.84 13.24
N ALA A 35 0.16 -2.65 12.99
CA ALA A 35 -1.24 -2.23 13.00
C ALA A 35 -1.68 -1.65 14.35
N ARG A 36 -1.26 -2.28 15.46
CA ARG A 36 -1.50 -1.75 16.82
C ARG A 36 -0.71 -0.47 17.10
N GLN A 37 0.47 -0.32 16.52
CA GLN A 37 1.32 0.87 16.69
C GLN A 37 0.78 2.10 15.93
N VAL A 38 0.28 1.92 14.70
CA VAL A 38 -0.20 3.03 13.85
C VAL A 38 -1.69 3.32 14.04
N GLY A 39 -2.49 2.31 14.39
CA GLY A 39 -3.95 2.41 14.54
C GLY A 39 -4.72 2.43 13.20
N PRO A 40 -6.03 2.15 13.24
CA PRO A 40 -6.83 1.88 12.04
C PRO A 40 -6.95 3.10 11.10
N GLN A 41 -6.97 4.32 11.63
CA GLN A 41 -7.04 5.53 10.80
C GLN A 41 -5.75 5.72 9.97
N ALA A 42 -4.58 5.47 10.56
CA ALA A 42 -3.31 5.54 9.84
C ALA A 42 -3.16 4.39 8.83
N MET A 43 -3.62 3.18 9.18
CA MET A 43 -3.66 2.05 8.26
C MET A 43 -4.55 2.34 7.04
N ALA A 44 -5.76 2.86 7.24
CA ALA A 44 -6.67 3.25 6.16
C ALA A 44 -6.06 4.36 5.26
N ALA A 45 -5.40 5.36 5.86
CA ALA A 45 -4.71 6.41 5.13
C ALA A 45 -3.51 5.88 4.32
N PHE A 46 -2.72 4.96 4.89
CA PHE A 46 -1.62 4.28 4.21
C PHE A 46 -2.10 3.48 3.00
N VAL A 47 -3.17 2.69 3.16
CA VAL A 47 -3.78 1.91 2.08
C VAL A 47 -4.32 2.81 0.96
N ALA A 48 -5.03 3.89 1.30
CA ALA A 48 -5.56 4.83 0.32
C ALA A 48 -4.44 5.56 -0.45
N HIS A 49 -3.39 6.00 0.24
CA HIS A 49 -2.21 6.62 -0.38
C HIS A 49 -1.49 5.63 -1.31
N GLY A 50 -1.23 4.41 -0.84
CA GLY A 50 -0.56 3.39 -1.64
C GLY A 50 -1.38 2.92 -2.84
N GLN A 51 -2.71 2.91 -2.75
CA GLN A 51 -3.57 2.66 -3.92
C GLN A 51 -3.40 3.74 -4.99
N GLN A 52 -3.44 5.03 -4.60
CA GLN A 52 -3.23 6.15 -5.53
C GLN A 52 -1.87 6.06 -6.20
N ARG A 53 -0.82 5.81 -5.41
CA ARG A 53 0.57 5.64 -5.86
C ARG A 53 0.70 4.47 -6.85
N ALA A 54 0.20 3.29 -6.49
CA ALA A 54 0.25 2.08 -7.32
C ALA A 54 -0.33 2.31 -8.74
N VAL A 55 -1.47 3.00 -8.82
CA VAL A 55 -2.16 3.29 -10.09
C VAL A 55 -1.33 4.21 -11.02
N LEU A 56 -0.55 5.16 -10.48
CA LEU A 56 0.36 6.00 -11.26
C LEU A 56 1.47 5.19 -11.94
N HIS A 57 1.94 4.13 -11.28
CA HIS A 57 2.98 3.21 -11.80
C HIS A 57 2.42 2.02 -12.62
N GLY A 58 1.12 2.08 -12.95
CA GLY A 58 0.43 1.11 -13.80
C GLY A 58 -0.06 -0.16 -13.10
N PHE A 59 0.03 -0.23 -11.76
CA PHE A 59 -0.46 -1.36 -10.96
C PHE A 59 -1.95 -1.14 -10.65
N ARG A 60 -2.83 -2.07 -11.04
CA ARG A 60 -4.29 -1.80 -11.07
C ARG A 60 -5.18 -2.90 -10.47
N SER A 61 -4.72 -4.14 -10.43
CA SER A 61 -5.44 -5.22 -9.73
C SER A 61 -5.17 -5.19 -8.22
N GLU A 62 -6.12 -5.70 -7.44
CA GLU A 62 -6.02 -5.73 -5.97
C GLU A 62 -4.75 -6.47 -5.50
N ARG A 63 -4.36 -7.55 -6.18
CA ARG A 63 -3.12 -8.28 -5.90
C ARG A 63 -1.88 -7.40 -6.12
N GLU A 64 -1.82 -6.67 -7.22
CA GLU A 64 -0.68 -5.80 -7.55
C GLU A 64 -0.56 -4.65 -6.54
N ILE A 65 -1.69 -4.03 -6.17
CA ILE A 65 -1.72 -2.93 -5.21
C ILE A 65 -1.37 -3.42 -3.79
N VAL A 66 -1.77 -4.64 -3.40
CA VAL A 66 -1.30 -5.24 -2.13
C VAL A 66 0.21 -5.48 -2.15
N HIS A 67 0.79 -5.99 -3.25
CA HIS A 67 2.26 -6.15 -3.32
C HIS A 67 2.97 -4.79 -3.30
N TYR A 68 2.40 -3.75 -3.92
CA TYR A 68 2.88 -2.37 -3.85
C TYR A 68 2.86 -1.82 -2.41
N LEU A 69 1.77 -2.03 -1.67
CA LEU A 69 1.65 -1.67 -0.26
C LEU A 69 2.69 -2.41 0.61
N LEU A 70 2.96 -3.69 0.35
CA LEU A 70 4.04 -4.42 1.03
C LEU A 70 5.42 -3.82 0.73
N VAL A 71 5.70 -3.41 -0.52
CA VAL A 71 6.95 -2.70 -0.86
C VAL A 71 7.07 -1.39 -0.08
N MET A 72 6.00 -0.59 0.01
CA MET A 72 5.95 0.65 0.79
C MET A 72 6.26 0.46 2.28
N LEU A 73 5.88 -0.67 2.88
CA LEU A 73 6.15 -0.94 4.30
C LEU A 73 7.65 -1.10 4.59
N TYR A 74 8.40 -1.77 3.71
CA TYR A 74 9.84 -1.98 3.87
C TYR A 74 10.67 -0.80 3.35
N LEU A 75 10.27 -0.20 2.23
CA LEU A 75 11.05 0.87 1.59
C LEU A 75 10.70 2.28 2.12
N GLY A 76 9.51 2.46 2.68
CA GLY A 76 8.94 3.73 3.17
C GLY A 76 7.83 4.26 2.24
N PRO A 77 6.84 5.04 2.73
CA PRO A 77 5.64 5.36 1.94
C PRO A 77 5.86 6.27 0.72
N ARG A 78 7.02 6.92 0.61
CA ARG A 78 7.45 7.69 -0.57
C ARG A 78 8.82 7.24 -1.10
N PHE A 79 9.19 5.97 -0.84
CA PHE A 79 10.42 5.33 -1.32
C PHE A 79 10.71 5.54 -2.81
N ASP A 80 9.65 5.74 -3.56
CA ASP A 80 9.62 5.55 -5.00
C ASP A 80 9.64 6.93 -5.69
N GLU A 81 9.70 8.00 -4.87
CA GLU A 81 10.33 9.31 -5.14
C GLU A 81 11.80 9.39 -4.65
N ASP A 82 12.29 8.41 -3.89
CA ASP A 82 13.60 8.51 -3.19
C ASP A 82 14.77 8.45 -4.19
N PRO A 83 15.64 9.48 -4.26
CA PRO A 83 16.84 9.45 -5.09
C PRO A 83 17.78 8.28 -4.76
N ALA A 84 17.82 7.83 -3.49
CA ALA A 84 18.63 6.69 -3.06
C ALA A 84 18.10 5.34 -3.59
N LEU A 85 16.86 5.31 -4.08
CA LEU A 85 16.22 4.15 -4.71
C LEU A 85 16.01 4.34 -6.22
N SER A 86 16.76 5.26 -6.83
CA SER A 86 16.79 5.51 -8.29
C SER A 86 17.01 4.26 -9.15
N THR A 87 17.69 3.24 -8.63
CA THR A 87 17.85 1.92 -9.30
C THR A 87 16.55 1.13 -9.47
N LEU A 88 15.47 1.50 -8.78
CA LEU A 88 14.15 0.86 -8.87
C LEU A 88 13.22 1.54 -9.90
N GLN A 89 13.57 2.73 -10.40
CA GLN A 89 12.74 3.51 -11.33
C GLN A 89 12.35 2.76 -12.63
N PRO A 90 13.18 1.91 -13.25
CA PRO A 90 12.78 1.12 -14.42
C PRO A 90 11.62 0.12 -14.17
N PHE A 91 11.36 -0.23 -12.90
CA PHE A 91 10.24 -1.09 -12.50
C PHE A 91 9.01 -0.27 -12.08
N LEU A 92 9.16 1.04 -11.89
CA LEU A 92 8.09 1.99 -11.58
C LEU A 92 7.50 2.66 -12.82
N ASP A 93 8.21 2.67 -13.93
CA ASP A 93 7.75 3.19 -15.21
C ASP A 93 6.45 2.48 -15.68
N PRO A 94 5.31 3.20 -15.80
CA PRO A 94 4.05 2.62 -16.28
C PRO A 94 4.07 2.30 -17.78
N THR A 95 5.05 2.79 -18.54
CA THR A 95 5.26 2.49 -19.97
C THR A 95 6.22 1.32 -20.22
N SER A 96 6.82 0.76 -19.16
CA SER A 96 7.73 -0.38 -19.22
C SER A 96 7.09 -1.60 -19.88
N THR A 97 7.81 -2.24 -20.80
CA THR A 97 7.38 -3.47 -21.49
C THR A 97 7.37 -4.71 -20.58
N MET A 98 7.89 -4.60 -19.36
CA MET A 98 7.88 -5.67 -18.36
C MET A 98 6.49 -5.82 -17.74
N SER A 99 6.04 -7.07 -17.55
CA SER A 99 4.75 -7.33 -16.90
C SER A 99 4.70 -6.71 -15.49
N PRO A 100 3.55 -6.17 -15.04
CA PRO A 100 3.45 -5.58 -13.70
C PRO A 100 3.85 -6.55 -12.58
N GLN A 101 3.56 -7.84 -12.79
CA GLN A 101 3.93 -8.94 -11.90
C GLN A 101 5.45 -9.10 -11.77
N TRP A 102 6.20 -9.01 -12.88
CA TRP A 102 7.67 -9.04 -12.85
C TRP A 102 8.25 -7.79 -12.21
N ARG A 103 7.70 -6.61 -12.54
CA ARG A 103 8.11 -5.33 -11.92
C ARG A 103 7.96 -5.37 -10.39
N LEU A 104 6.82 -5.84 -9.89
CA LEU A 104 6.57 -6.03 -8.45
C LEU A 104 7.45 -7.11 -7.82
N HIS A 105 7.77 -8.20 -8.54
CA HIS A 105 8.71 -9.22 -8.04
C HIS A 105 10.09 -8.62 -7.76
N VAL A 106 10.63 -7.79 -8.66
CA VAL A 106 11.93 -7.13 -8.46
C VAL A 106 11.87 -6.09 -7.33
N LEU A 107 10.81 -5.27 -7.28
CA LEU A 107 10.60 -4.30 -6.19
C LEU A 107 10.51 -4.98 -4.82
N PHE A 108 9.78 -6.09 -4.71
CA PHE A 108 9.66 -6.85 -3.47
C PHE A 108 10.94 -7.61 -3.11
N GLY A 109 11.69 -8.08 -4.11
CA GLY A 109 13.04 -8.63 -3.91
C GLY A 109 14.04 -7.59 -3.38
N ALA A 110 13.89 -6.32 -3.77
CA ALA A 110 14.66 -5.21 -3.21
C ALA A 110 14.21 -4.88 -1.77
N ALA A 111 12.90 -4.82 -1.54
CA ALA A 111 12.27 -4.56 -0.23
C ALA A 111 12.74 -5.54 0.86
N ARG A 112 12.71 -6.85 0.57
CA ARG A 112 13.11 -7.93 1.50
C ARG A 112 14.59 -7.97 1.90
N ARG A 113 15.42 -7.04 1.41
CA ARG A 113 16.80 -6.84 1.88
C ARG A 113 16.91 -5.85 3.04
N ARG A 114 15.82 -5.18 3.41
CA ARG A 114 15.72 -4.37 4.64
C ARG A 114 15.12 -5.23 5.78
N PRO A 115 15.34 -4.84 7.06
CA PRO A 115 14.68 -5.47 8.20
C PRO A 115 13.15 -5.47 8.07
N ASP A 116 12.50 -6.45 8.71
CA ASP A 116 11.04 -6.55 8.76
C ASP A 116 10.44 -5.32 9.46
N PRO A 117 9.53 -4.56 8.82
CA PRO A 117 8.87 -3.40 9.43
C PRO A 117 7.95 -3.75 10.61
N GLY A 118 7.59 -5.02 10.80
CA GLY A 118 6.86 -5.53 11.96
C GLY A 118 7.74 -5.99 13.13
N ALA A 119 9.07 -6.04 12.96
CA ALA A 119 9.98 -6.47 14.03
C ALA A 119 10.03 -5.45 15.19
N PRO A 120 10.12 -5.90 16.46
CA PRO A 120 10.38 -4.99 17.56
C PRO A 120 11.73 -4.31 17.36
N ARG A 121 11.79 -3.00 17.58
CA ARG A 121 13.07 -2.29 17.65
C ARG A 121 13.81 -2.77 18.89
N ALA A 122 15.08 -3.10 18.71
CA ALA A 122 16.00 -3.23 19.82
C ALA A 122 16.44 -1.81 20.20
N ASP A 123 16.00 -1.36 21.37
CA ASP A 123 16.43 -0.11 22.00
C ASP A 123 17.77 -0.28 22.74
#